data_AF-A0A2D5PCA0-F1
#
_entry.id   AF-A0A2D5PCA0-F1
#
_cell.length_a   1.000
_cell.length_b   1.000
_cell.length_c   1.000
_cell.angle_alpha   90.00
_cell.angle_beta   90.00
_cell.angle_gamma   90.00
#
_symmetry.space_group_name_H-M   'P 1'
#
loop_
_entity.id
_entity.type
_entity.pdbx_description
1 polymer ?
#
loop_
_entity_poly.entity_id
_entity_poly.type
_entity_poly.pdbx_seq_one_letter_code
_entity_poly.pdbx_strand_id
1 'polypeptide(L)'
;MTEASFDAPEFRVIKSEPFFGDLGYSLPIPWPLIHTAGYWSKGTIPTDKKLMFRQDPEYFATNNKIRANSGLKTINTADPIYSFDRSDFTVSVPSDGGRRELERQRRSDERQFRRVASL
;
A
#
# COMPACT_ATOMS: atom_id res chain seq x y z
N MET A 1 -2.69 7.26 14.94
CA MET A 1 -2.57 7.29 13.47
C MET A 1 -1.12 6.99 13.13
N THR A 2 -0.83 5.77 12.71
CA THR A 2 0.48 5.38 12.17
C THR A 2 0.24 4.74 10.82
N GLU A 3 0.08 5.61 9.82
CA GLU A 3 0.13 5.23 8.42
C GLU A 3 1.51 4.67 8.17
N ALA A 4 1.60 3.37 7.91
CA ALA A 4 2.78 2.82 7.26
C ALA A 4 2.69 3.19 5.77
N SER A 5 2.69 4.49 5.45
CA SER A 5 2.88 4.94 4.09
C SER A 5 4.36 4.82 3.80
N PHE A 6 4.73 3.81 3.01
CA PHE A 6 6.03 3.83 2.35
C PHE A 6 5.96 4.94 1.30
N ASP A 7 6.20 6.19 1.71
CA ASP A 7 6.46 7.30 0.78
C ASP A 7 7.82 7.02 0.14
N ALA A 8 7.79 6.17 -0.89
CA ALA A 8 8.94 6.00 -1.76
C ALA A 8 9.30 7.39 -2.32
N PRO A 9 10.58 7.80 -2.31
CA PRO A 9 10.98 9.03 -2.97
C PRO A 9 10.44 9.01 -4.41
N GLU A 10 9.85 10.12 -4.85
CA GLU A 10 9.22 10.24 -6.16
C GLU A 10 10.17 9.65 -7.22
N PHE A 11 9.72 8.59 -7.90
CA PHE A 11 10.58 7.91 -8.84
C PHE A 11 10.88 8.86 -9.99
N ARG A 12 12.17 9.19 -10.12
CA ARG A 12 12.69 10.01 -11.22
C ARG A 12 13.63 9.17 -12.05
N VAL A 13 13.30 9.02 -13.33
CA VAL A 13 14.21 8.43 -14.30
C VAL A 13 15.32 9.44 -14.58
N ILE A 14 16.51 9.19 -14.05
CA ILE A 14 17.73 9.95 -14.35
C ILE A 14 18.59 9.06 -15.25
N LYS A 15 18.86 9.51 -16.47
CA LYS A 15 19.85 8.86 -17.34
C LYS A 15 21.24 9.13 -16.76
N SER A 16 22.13 8.15 -16.83
CA SER A 16 23.54 8.31 -16.42
C SER A 16 24.27 9.36 -17.26
N GLU A 17 23.88 9.51 -18.53
CA GLU A 17 24.40 10.51 -19.45
C GLU A 17 23.25 11.28 -20.11
N PRO A 18 23.37 12.61 -20.28
CA PRO A 18 22.35 13.42 -20.93
C PRO A 18 22.28 13.17 -22.45
N PHE A 19 23.39 12.77 -23.06
CA PHE A 19 23.50 12.52 -24.50
C PHE A 19 24.50 11.41 -24.77
N PHE A 20 24.03 10.27 -25.29
CA PHE A 20 24.91 9.26 -25.88
C PHE A 20 25.30 9.78 -27.26
N GLY A 21 26.59 10.02 -27.50
CA GLY A 21 27.12 10.50 -28.79
C GLY A 21 27.02 9.49 -29.95
N ASP A 22 26.22 8.43 -29.78
CA ASP A 22 26.03 7.38 -30.76
C ASP A 22 25.06 7.83 -31.86
N LEU A 23 25.34 7.42 -33.10
CA LEU A 23 24.43 7.56 -34.26
C LEU A 23 23.16 6.68 -34.13
N GLY A 24 23.03 5.94 -33.03
CA GLY A 24 21.91 5.05 -32.74
C GLY A 24 20.69 5.78 -32.18
N TYR A 25 19.55 5.11 -32.24
CA TYR A 25 18.30 5.59 -31.63
C TYR A 25 18.34 5.39 -30.11
N SER A 26 18.13 6.45 -29.33
CA SER A 26 17.91 6.36 -27.89
C SER A 26 16.41 6.26 -27.62
N LEU A 27 15.94 5.08 -27.19
CA LEU A 27 14.55 4.93 -26.76
C LEU A 27 14.34 5.56 -25.38
N PRO A 28 13.21 6.24 -25.13
CA PRO A 28 12.85 6.64 -23.79
C PRO A 28 12.68 5.40 -22.91
N ILE A 29 13.20 5.46 -21.67
CA ILE A 29 13.01 4.39 -20.70
C ILE A 29 11.49 4.31 -20.40
N PRO A 30 10.88 3.12 -20.54
CA PRO A 30 9.46 2.98 -20.29
C PRO A 30 9.14 3.25 -18.82
N TRP A 31 7.94 3.78 -18.57
CA TRP A 31 7.44 3.92 -17.21
C TRP A 31 7.41 2.54 -16.51
N PRO A 32 7.81 2.45 -15.22
CA PRO A 32 7.79 1.18 -14.51
C PRO A 32 6.41 0.53 -14.51
N LEU A 33 6.41 -0.81 -14.46
CA LEU A 33 5.18 -1.57 -14.25
C LEU A 33 4.74 -1.47 -12.79
N ILE A 34 3.46 -1.74 -12.56
CA ILE A 34 2.94 -1.96 -11.22
C ILE A 34 3.70 -3.12 -10.55
N HIS A 35 3.98 -2.96 -9.26
CA HIS A 35 4.65 -3.98 -8.46
C HIS A 35 3.74 -4.39 -7.29
N THR A 36 4.00 -5.54 -6.69
CA THR A 36 3.19 -6.06 -5.59
C THR A 36 4.06 -6.31 -4.36
N ALA A 37 3.48 -6.12 -3.18
CA ALA A 37 4.08 -6.62 -1.94
C ALA A 37 3.95 -8.15 -1.80
N GLY A 38 3.28 -8.82 -2.74
CA GLY A 38 3.09 -10.27 -2.78
C GLY A 38 2.11 -10.79 -1.72
N TYR A 39 1.98 -12.12 -1.67
CA TYR A 39 1.20 -12.83 -0.65
C TYR A 39 2.03 -12.93 0.63
N TRP A 40 1.52 -12.34 1.71
CA TRP A 40 2.16 -12.40 3.02
C TRP A 40 1.27 -13.13 4.01
N SER A 41 1.80 -14.19 4.62
CA SER A 41 1.08 -15.05 5.56
C SER A 41 1.55 -14.92 7.01
N LYS A 42 2.68 -14.26 7.26
CA LYS A 42 3.28 -14.08 8.60
C LYS A 42 3.95 -12.71 8.70
N GLY A 43 3.45 -11.86 9.59
CA GLY A 43 3.98 -10.51 9.84
C GLY A 43 3.51 -9.47 8.80
N THR A 44 3.91 -8.22 9.00
CA THR A 44 3.79 -7.11 8.03
C THR A 44 5.20 -6.67 7.61
N ILE A 45 5.32 -5.95 6.49
CA ILE A 45 6.56 -5.33 5.96
C ILE A 45 7.50 -4.99 7.13
N PRO A 46 8.79 -5.43 7.10
CA PRO A 46 9.49 -6.18 8.15
C PRO A 46 9.65 -5.55 9.55
N THR A 47 9.08 -4.39 9.79
CA THR A 47 9.23 -3.59 11.00
C THR A 47 8.12 -3.78 12.03
N ASP A 48 6.89 -4.15 11.63
CA ASP A 48 5.74 -4.13 12.53
C ASP A 48 5.19 -5.53 12.87
N LYS A 49 4.67 -5.71 14.10
CA LYS A 49 3.90 -6.89 14.49
C LYS A 49 2.41 -6.58 14.38
N LYS A 50 1.80 -6.94 13.25
CA LYS A 50 0.36 -6.80 13.00
C LYS A 50 -0.27 -8.17 12.73
N LEU A 51 -1.50 -8.36 13.20
CA LEU A 51 -2.35 -9.48 12.80
C LEU A 51 -3.04 -9.12 11.48
N MET A 52 -3.06 -10.07 10.55
CA MET A 52 -3.69 -9.90 9.23
C MET A 52 -4.81 -10.92 9.08
N PHE A 53 -5.99 -10.47 8.64
CA PHE A 53 -7.14 -11.34 8.41
C PHE A 53 -7.23 -11.86 6.97
N ARG A 54 -6.51 -11.23 6.04
CA ARG A 54 -6.50 -11.57 4.61
C ARG A 54 -5.08 -11.49 4.05
N GLN A 55 -4.72 -12.41 3.15
CA GLN A 55 -3.36 -12.58 2.62
C GLN A 55 -3.21 -12.10 1.17
N ASP A 56 -4.19 -11.38 0.66
CA ASP A 56 -4.24 -10.98 -0.73
C ASP A 56 -3.07 -10.03 -1.10
N PRO A 57 -2.67 -10.02 -2.38
CA PRO A 57 -1.60 -9.16 -2.84
C PRO A 57 -2.10 -7.73 -2.94
N GLU A 58 -1.27 -6.81 -2.47
CA GLU A 58 -1.48 -5.37 -2.63
C GLU A 58 -0.59 -4.87 -3.79
N TYR A 59 -1.15 -4.01 -4.65
CA TYR A 59 -0.50 -3.52 -5.85
C TYR A 59 -0.20 -2.03 -5.74
N PHE A 60 1.00 -1.64 -6.13
CA PHE A 60 1.49 -0.27 -6.02
C PHE A 60 1.92 0.25 -7.38
N ALA A 61 1.47 1.46 -7.70
CA ALA A 61 1.85 2.18 -8.90
C ALA A 61 2.88 3.25 -8.58
N THR A 62 3.97 3.29 -9.34
CA THR A 62 4.99 4.32 -9.22
C THR A 62 4.38 5.70 -9.50
N ASN A 63 4.51 6.63 -8.53
CA ASN A 63 3.93 7.97 -8.54
C ASN A 63 2.42 7.99 -8.88
N ASN A 64 1.65 6.98 -8.44
CA ASN A 64 0.23 6.82 -8.76
C ASN A 64 -0.11 6.83 -10.26
N LYS A 65 0.86 6.43 -11.11
CA LYS A 65 0.70 6.38 -12.56
C LYS A 65 0.86 4.96 -13.07
N ILE A 66 -0.09 4.55 -13.91
CA ILE A 66 -0.08 3.25 -14.58
C ILE A 66 0.43 3.44 -16.01
N ARG A 67 1.38 2.60 -16.41
CA ARG A 67 1.86 2.57 -17.79
C ARG A 67 0.69 2.31 -18.75
N ALA A 68 0.66 3.05 -19.86
CA ALA A 68 -0.24 2.80 -20.97
C ALA A 68 0.58 2.64 -22.26
N ASN A 69 0.16 1.73 -23.13
CA ASN A 69 0.68 1.62 -24.49
C ASN A 69 -0.42 2.03 -25.46
N SER A 70 -0.20 3.09 -26.24
CA SER A 70 -1.19 3.62 -27.19
C SER A 70 -2.58 3.89 -26.59
N GLY A 71 -2.64 4.41 -25.35
CA GLY A 71 -3.91 4.70 -24.65
C GLY A 71 -4.53 3.51 -23.90
N LEU A 72 -4.00 2.30 -24.08
CA LEU A 72 -4.42 1.12 -23.32
C LEU A 72 -3.57 0.97 -22.07
N LYS A 73 -4.18 1.10 -20.89
CA LYS A 73 -3.53 0.84 -19.61
C LYS A 73 -3.07 -0.62 -19.55
N THR A 74 -1.89 -0.86 -18.98
CA THR A 74 -1.37 -2.23 -18.81
C THR A 74 -2.23 -3.07 -17.84
N ILE A 75 -2.97 -2.43 -16.94
CA ILE A 75 -3.90 -3.07 -16.02
C ILE A 75 -5.27 -2.40 -16.04
N ASN A 76 -6.30 -3.17 -15.71
CA ASN A 76 -7.65 -2.68 -15.52
C ASN A 76 -7.87 -2.29 -14.04
N THR A 77 -7.90 -1.00 -13.74
CA THR A 77 -8.16 -0.50 -12.38
C THR A 77 -9.56 -0.80 -11.85
N ALA A 78 -10.49 -1.22 -12.73
CA ALA A 78 -11.83 -1.62 -12.31
C ALA A 78 -11.88 -3.06 -11.76
N ASP A 79 -10.82 -3.85 -11.92
CA ASP A 79 -10.74 -5.18 -11.30
C ASP A 79 -10.54 -5.04 -9.79
N PRO A 80 -11.41 -5.64 -8.94
CA PRO A 80 -11.32 -5.55 -7.48
C PRO A 80 -9.97 -5.99 -6.91
N ILE A 81 -9.21 -6.82 -7.63
CA ILE A 81 -7.88 -7.25 -7.20
C ILE A 81 -6.90 -6.07 -7.00
N TYR A 82 -7.07 -4.97 -7.74
CA TYR A 82 -6.23 -3.77 -7.63
C TYR A 82 -6.78 -2.74 -6.64
N SER A 83 -7.91 -3.02 -6.00
CA SER A 83 -8.52 -2.16 -4.97
C SER A 83 -8.28 -2.70 -3.56
N PHE A 84 -7.45 -3.73 -3.41
CA PHE A 84 -7.13 -4.29 -2.11
C PHE A 84 -6.17 -3.36 -1.36
N ASP A 85 -6.64 -2.82 -0.24
CA ASP A 85 -5.81 -2.16 0.77
C ASP A 85 -5.60 -3.12 1.94
N ARG A 86 -4.34 -3.39 2.26
CA ARG A 86 -3.99 -4.31 3.34
C ARG A 86 -4.32 -3.74 4.71
N SER A 87 -4.30 -2.42 4.86
CA SER A 87 -4.49 -1.75 6.14
C SER A 87 -5.88 -2.03 6.74
N ASP A 88 -6.91 -2.11 5.90
CA ASP A 88 -8.29 -2.46 6.26
C ASP A 88 -8.42 -3.85 6.90
N PHE A 89 -7.49 -4.76 6.60
CA PHE A 89 -7.48 -6.14 7.11
C PHE A 89 -6.36 -6.38 8.11
N THR A 90 -5.71 -5.33 8.61
CA THR A 90 -4.66 -5.43 9.62
C THR A 90 -5.07 -4.83 10.96
N VAL A 91 -4.71 -5.52 12.04
CA VAL A 91 -4.85 -5.01 13.41
C VAL A 91 -3.47 -4.99 14.06
N SER A 92 -3.10 -3.83 14.58
CA SER A 92 -1.89 -3.68 15.37
C SER A 92 -1.97 -4.51 16.64
N VAL A 93 -1.01 -5.42 16.84
CA VAL A 93 -0.89 -6.11 18.12
C VAL A 93 -0.14 -5.16 19.05
N PRO A 94 -0.74 -4.75 20.18
CA PRO A 94 0.02 -4.03 21.17
C PRO A 94 1.17 -4.91 21.66
N SER A 95 2.41 -4.49 21.42
CA SER A 95 3.52 -4.89 22.29
C SER A 95 3.18 -4.45 23.72
N ASP A 96 3.74 -5.10 24.75
CA ASP A 96 3.27 -5.10 26.15
C ASP A 96 2.84 -3.76 26.79
N GLY A 97 3.14 -2.59 26.19
CA GLY A 97 2.62 -1.27 26.59
C GLY A 97 1.23 -0.86 26.07
N GLY A 98 0.69 -1.48 25.01
CA GLY A 98 -0.54 -0.99 24.33
C GLY A 98 -1.88 -1.55 24.85
N ARG A 99 -1.86 -2.52 25.77
CA ARG A 99 -3.08 -3.14 26.33
C ARG A 99 -4.06 -2.12 26.95
N ARG A 100 -3.52 -1.10 27.62
CA ARG A 100 -4.34 -0.04 28.28
C ARG A 100 -5.10 0.82 27.29
N GLU A 101 -4.54 1.05 26.10
CA GLU A 101 -5.18 1.89 25.08
C GLU A 101 -6.33 1.16 24.40
N LEU A 102 -6.13 -0.13 24.12
CA LEU A 102 -7.15 -1.04 23.59
C LEU A 102 -8.36 -1.16 24.54
N GLU A 103 -8.11 -1.28 25.85
CA GLU A 103 -9.18 -1.29 26.85
C GLU A 103 -9.96 0.04 26.90
N ARG A 104 -9.28 1.18 26.75
CA ARG A 104 -9.94 2.50 26.70
C ARG A 104 -10.81 2.63 25.46
N GLN A 105 -10.31 2.21 24.31
CA GLN A 105 -11.05 2.25 23.05
C GLN A 105 -12.28 1.35 23.13
N ARG A 106 -12.12 0.11 23.60
CA ARG A 106 -13.25 -0.82 23.84
C ARG A 106 -14.32 -0.22 24.75
N ARG A 107 -13.92 0.44 25.85
CA ARG A 107 -14.87 1.11 26.76
C ARG A 107 -15.59 2.28 26.11
N SER A 108 -14.93 3.02 25.21
CA SER A 108 -15.53 4.12 24.46
C SER A 108 -16.58 3.58 23.47
N ASP A 109 -16.21 2.57 22.70
CA ASP A 109 -17.07 1.96 21.69
C ASP A 109 -18.30 1.31 22.35
N GLU A 110 -18.12 0.63 23.49
CA GLU A 110 -19.22 0.04 24.26
C GLU A 110 -20.21 1.11 24.77
N ARG A 111 -19.71 2.28 25.20
CA ARG A 111 -20.57 3.40 25.62
C ARG A 111 -21.36 3.98 24.45
N GLN A 112 -20.72 4.15 23.29
CA GLN A 112 -21.41 4.63 22.09
C GLN A 112 -22.47 3.64 21.62
N PHE A 113 -22.14 2.35 21.59
CA PHE A 113 -23.09 1.30 21.24
C PHE A 113 -24.30 1.30 22.18
N ARG A 114 -24.09 1.34 23.50
CA ARG A 114 -25.19 1.41 24.47
C ARG A 114 -26.06 2.64 24.29
N ARG A 115 -25.48 3.79 23.93
CA ARG A 115 -26.23 5.03 23.67
C ARG A 115 -27.12 4.93 22.43
N VAL A 116 -26.65 4.24 21.38
CA VAL A 116 -27.43 4.01 20.16
C VAL A 116 -28.52 2.95 20.39
N ALA A 117 -28.19 1.91 21.16
CA ALA A 117 -29.12 0.81 21.47
C ALA A 117 -30.16 1.14 22.56
N SER A 118 -29.98 2.25 23.30
CA SER A 118 -30.94 2.73 24.30
C SER A 118 -31.98 3.72 23.74
N LEU A 119 -32.17 3.75 22.42
CA LEU A 119 -33.26 4.41 21.71
C LEU A 119 -34.29 3.36 21.29
#